data_AF-A0A4Z1BZD9-F1
#
_entry.id   AF-A0A4Z1BZD9-F1
#
_cell.length_a   1.000
_cell.length_b   1.000
_cell.length_c   1.000
_cell.angle_alpha   90.00
_cell.angle_beta   90.00
_cell.angle_gamma   90.00
#
_symmetry.space_group_name_H-M   'P 1'
#
loop_
_entity.id
_entity.type
_entity.pdbx_description
1 polymer ?
#
loop_
_entity_poly.entity_id
_entity_poly.type
_entity_poly.pdbx_seq_one_letter_code
_entity_poly.pdbx_strand_id
1 'polypeptide(L)'
;MLLVAGMPADQIDTVLEGFYAFGGAPEIMSPNDYATAIRNYDVLENCVAPDDAHSPVARYLISLGARMADWEDRVPFSASDR
;
A
#
# COMPACT_ATOMS: atom_id res chain seq x y z
N MET A 1 18.44 -7.21 5.99
CA MET A 1 17.92 -7.08 7.36
C MET A 1 16.93 -5.91 7.32
N LEU A 2 15.62 -6.19 7.31
CA LEU A 2 14.55 -5.18 7.24
C LEU A 2 14.41 -4.53 8.63
N LEU A 3 15.08 -3.39 8.83
CA LEU A 3 14.96 -2.58 10.06
C LEU A 3 14.79 -1.09 9.71
N VAL A 4 14.21 -0.79 8.55
CA VAL A 4 13.93 0.59 8.14
C VAL A 4 12.43 0.74 7.92
N ALA A 5 11.90 1.84 8.47
CA ALA A 5 10.51 2.30 8.44
C ALA A 5 9.54 1.62 9.42
N GLY A 6 9.59 2.03 10.70
CA GLY A 6 8.43 2.30 11.57
C GLY A 6 7.36 1.22 11.83
N MET A 7 7.45 0.07 11.19
CA MET A 7 6.49 -1.01 11.19
C MET A 7 7.23 -2.26 11.68
N PRO A 8 6.77 -2.90 12.76
CA PRO A 8 7.41 -4.10 13.26
C PRO A 8 7.28 -5.21 12.22
N ALA A 9 8.28 -6.10 12.15
CA ALA A 9 8.42 -7.06 11.04
C ALA A 9 7.21 -7.99 10.89
N ASP A 10 6.52 -8.29 12.00
CA ASP A 10 5.26 -9.03 12.07
C ASP A 10 4.12 -8.35 11.30
N GLN A 11 4.08 -7.02 11.25
CA GLN A 11 3.11 -6.28 10.44
C GLN A 11 3.40 -6.38 8.93
N ILE A 12 4.68 -6.36 8.54
CA ILE A 12 5.07 -6.54 7.13
C ILE A 12 4.69 -7.94 6.67
N ASP A 13 4.99 -8.95 7.48
CA ASP A 13 4.64 -10.34 7.20
C ASP A 13 3.12 -10.52 7.09
N THR A 14 2.33 -9.90 7.97
CA THR A 14 0.86 -9.94 7.93
C THR A 14 0.30 -9.31 6.64
N VAL A 15 0.84 -8.17 6.21
CA VAL A 15 0.42 -7.49 4.97
C VAL A 15 0.77 -8.34 3.75
N LEU A 16 1.97 -8.94 3.73
CA LEU A 16 2.39 -9.81 2.65
C LEU A 16 1.64 -11.15 2.63
N GLU A 17 1.29 -11.72 3.78
CA GLU A 17 0.41 -12.90 3.87
C GLU A 17 -0.96 -12.63 3.24
N GLY A 18 -1.55 -11.46 3.51
CA GLY A 18 -2.76 -11.01 2.83
C GLY A 18 -2.56 -10.91 1.32
N PHE A 19 -1.45 -10.33 0.85
CA PHE A 19 -1.13 -10.27 -0.57
C PHE A 19 -1.02 -11.65 -1.23
N TYR A 20 -0.36 -12.61 -0.58
CA TYR A 20 -0.25 -13.97 -1.10
C TYR A 20 -1.60 -14.71 -1.14
N ALA A 21 -2.48 -14.45 -0.17
CA ALA A 21 -3.81 -15.06 -0.11
C ALA A 21 -4.77 -14.52 -1.17
N PHE A 22 -4.69 -13.22 -1.50
CA PHE A 22 -5.64 -12.56 -2.39
C PHE A 22 -5.07 -12.16 -3.76
N GLY A 23 -3.77 -12.34 -3.98
CA GLY A 23 -3.08 -12.03 -5.23
C GLY A 23 -2.91 -10.52 -5.50
N GLY A 24 -3.12 -9.68 -4.49
CA GLY A 24 -3.14 -8.22 -4.64
C GLY A 24 -3.43 -7.49 -3.34
N ALA A 25 -3.29 -6.17 -3.36
CA ALA A 25 -3.77 -5.30 -2.30
C ALA A 25 -5.32 -5.34 -2.22
N PRO A 26 -5.89 -5.33 -1.02
CA PRO A 26 -7.35 -5.33 -0.84
C PRO A 26 -7.99 -4.09 -1.47
N GLU A 27 -9.25 -4.23 -1.90
CA GLU A 27 -10.00 -3.09 -2.42
C GLU A 27 -10.24 -2.06 -1.32
N ILE A 28 -10.10 -0.78 -1.66
CA ILE A 28 -10.39 0.34 -0.77
C ILE A 28 -11.88 0.65 -0.87
N MET A 29 -12.60 0.46 0.25
CA MET A 29 -14.06 0.61 0.33
C MET A 29 -14.47 1.79 1.21
N SER A 30 -13.54 2.37 1.97
CA SER A 30 -13.79 3.47 2.89
C SER A 30 -12.61 4.44 2.99
N PRO A 31 -12.83 5.69 3.46
CA PRO A 31 -11.74 6.63 3.75
C PRO A 31 -10.72 6.10 4.76
N ASN A 32 -11.14 5.24 5.70
CA ASN A 32 -10.22 4.63 6.67
C ASN A 32 -9.31 3.57 6.01
N ASP A 33 -9.83 2.83 5.02
CA ASP A 33 -9.03 1.90 4.23
C ASP A 33 -8.01 2.67 3.40
N TYR A 34 -8.40 3.81 2.83
CA TYR A 34 -7.51 4.69 2.07
C TYR A 34 -6.40 5.30 2.95
N ALA A 35 -6.73 5.77 4.16
CA ALA A 35 -5.73 6.24 5.12
C ALA A 35 -4.75 5.13 5.54
N THR A 36 -5.25 3.89 5.67
CA THR A 36 -4.41 2.71 5.93
C THR A 36 -3.51 2.40 4.74
N ALA A 37 -4.04 2.48 3.52
CA ALA A 37 -3.29 2.28 2.28
C ALA A 37 -2.12 3.26 2.15
N ILE A 38 -2.34 4.56 2.40
CA ILE A 38 -1.27 5.58 2.39
C ILE A 38 -0.14 5.21 3.37
N ARG A 39 -0.49 4.90 4.62
CA ARG A 39 0.51 4.55 5.64
C ARG A 39 1.31 3.32 5.26
N ASN A 40 0.65 2.30 4.71
CA ASN A 40 1.31 1.09 4.25
C ASN A 40 2.23 1.37 3.05
N TYR A 41 1.80 2.23 2.13
CA TYR A 41 2.60 2.64 0.98
C TYR A 41 3.87 3.37 1.45
N ASP A 42 3.75 4.41 2.28
CA ASP A 42 4.88 5.21 2.80
C ASP A 42 5.92 4.34 3.53
N VAL A 43 5.46 3.37 4.32
CA VAL A 43 6.36 2.46 5.02
C VAL A 43 7.08 1.54 4.04
N LEU A 44 6.34 0.89 3.15
CA LEU A 44 6.88 -0.17 2.30
C LEU A 44 7.73 0.37 1.15
N GLU A 45 7.49 1.59 0.67
CA GLU A 45 8.30 2.22 -0.37
C GLU A 45 9.77 2.34 0.05
N ASN A 46 10.03 2.59 1.33
CA ASN A 46 11.38 2.64 1.89
C ASN A 46 12.05 1.27 2.05
N CYS A 47 11.29 0.19 1.90
CA CYS A 47 11.77 -1.20 2.03
C CYS A 47 12.12 -1.84 0.68
N VAL A 48 11.84 -1.17 -0.44
CA VAL A 48 12.04 -1.68 -1.79
C VAL A 48 13.18 -0.92 -2.46
N ALA A 49 14.06 -1.66 -3.15
CA ALA A 49 15.10 -1.02 -3.95
C ALA A 49 14.44 -0.28 -5.14
N PRO A 50 14.92 0.91 -5.55
CA PRO A 50 14.26 1.71 -6.59
C PRO A 50 14.06 1.00 -7.94
N ASP A 51 14.87 -0.02 -8.23
CA ASP A 51 14.86 -0.84 -9.44
C ASP A 51 14.16 -2.20 -9.25
N ASP A 52 13.73 -2.52 -8.04
CA ASP A 52 13.04 -3.77 -7.74
C ASP A 52 11.54 -3.63 -7.99
N ALA A 53 11.09 -4.16 -9.12
CA ALA A 53 9.68 -4.29 -9.50
C ALA A 53 9.14 -5.71 -9.30
N HIS A 54 9.93 -6.62 -8.73
CA HIS A 54 9.65 -8.06 -8.78
C HIS A 54 9.55 -8.72 -7.42
N SER A 55 10.11 -8.12 -6.37
CA SER A 55 9.90 -8.63 -5.02
C SER A 55 8.42 -8.60 -4.64
N PRO A 56 8.01 -9.44 -3.68
CA PRO A 56 6.66 -9.44 -3.16
C PRO A 56 6.22 -8.05 -2.66
N VAL A 57 7.12 -7.32 -2.00
CA VAL A 57 6.86 -5.97 -1.51
C VAL A 57 6.66 -4.99 -2.66
N ALA A 58 7.51 -5.05 -3.70
CA ALA A 58 7.36 -4.23 -4.89
C ALA A 58 6.04 -4.48 -5.62
N ARG A 59 5.67 -5.75 -5.80
CA ARG A 59 4.40 -6.14 -6.44
C ARG A 59 3.19 -5.72 -5.60
N TYR A 60 3.30 -5.78 -4.28
CA TYR A 60 2.27 -5.28 -3.38
C TYR A 60 2.11 -3.76 -3.50
N LEU A 61 3.21 -2.99 -3.49
CA LEU A 61 3.17 -1.53 -3.66
C LEU A 61 2.53 -1.12 -4.99
N ILE A 62 2.88 -1.79 -6.09
CA ILE A 62 2.26 -1.55 -7.41
C ILE A 62 0.75 -1.81 -7.34
N SER A 63 0.34 -2.92 -6.73
CA SER A 63 -1.07 -3.24 -6.56
C SER A 63 -1.80 -2.25 -5.65
N LEU A 64 -1.15 -1.78 -4.58
CA LEU A 64 -1.73 -0.83 -3.63
C LEU A 64 -1.91 0.55 -4.25
N GLY A 65 -0.91 1.02 -5.00
CA GLY A 65 -0.99 2.27 -5.77
C GLY A 65 -2.14 2.26 -6.78
N ALA A 66 -2.35 1.13 -7.48
CA ALA A 66 -3.49 0.97 -8.37
C ALA A 66 -4.84 1.09 -7.63
N ARG A 67 -4.97 0.49 -6.43
CA ARG A 67 -6.19 0.60 -5.61
C ARG A 67 -6.44 2.02 -5.09
N MET A 68 -5.38 2.75 -4.77
CA MET A 68 -5.47 4.15 -4.36
C MET A 68 -5.95 5.03 -5.52
N ALA A 69 -5.38 4.87 -6.71
CA ALA A 69 -5.83 5.58 -7.91
C ALA A 69 -7.31 5.26 -8.24
N ASP A 70 -7.71 3.98 -8.21
CA ASP A 70 -9.10 3.56 -8.41
C ASP A 70 -10.06 4.20 -7.39
N TRP A 71 -9.62 4.40 -6.15
CA TRP A 71 -10.41 5.08 -5.12
C TRP A 71 -10.52 6.58 -5.35
N GLU A 72 -9.41 7.24 -5.69
CA GLU A 72 -9.35 8.67 -5.98
C GLU A 72 -10.20 9.05 -7.20
N ASP A 73 -10.25 8.20 -8.22
CA ASP A 73 -11.13 8.39 -9.38
C ASP A 73 -12.63 8.27 -9.02
N ARG A 74 -12.96 7.45 -8.01
CA ARG A 74 -14.34 7.23 -7.54
C ARG A 74 -14.81 8.30 -6.55
N VAL A 75 -13.90 8.82 -5.74
CA VAL A 75 -14.19 9.86 -4.77
C VAL A 75 -13.77 11.20 -5.36
N PRO A 76 -14.69 12.00 -5.93
CA PRO A 76 -14.32 13.31 -6.44
C PRO A 76 -13.67 14.07 -5.28
N PHE A 77 -12.38 14.38 -5.43
CA PHE A 77 -11.69 15.30 -4.54
C PHE A 77 -12.47 16.61 -4.64
N SER A 78 -13.39 16.84 -3.71
CA SER A 78 -14.12 18.10 -3.67
C SER A 78 -13.08 19.13 -3.30
N ALA A 79 -12.50 19.77 -4.32
CA ALA A 79 -11.59 20.89 -4.23
C ALA A 79 -12.36 22.11 -3.69
N SER A 80 -12.81 22.00 -2.45
CA SER A 80 -13.56 23.00 -1.70
C SER A 80 -12.93 23.12 -0.32
N ASP A 81 -11.62 23.39 -0.29
CA ASP A 81 -10.92 23.95 0.87
C ASP A 81 -9.55 24.48 0.42
N ARG A 82 -9.58 25.47 -0.47
CA ARG A 82 -8.41 26.28 -0.82
C ARG A 82 -8.68 27.73 -0.46
#